data_AF-A0A535WRY7-F1
#
_entry.id   AF-A0A535WRY7-F1
#
_cell.length_a   1.000
_cell.length_b   1.000
_cell.length_c   1.000
_cell.angle_alpha   90.00
_cell.angle_beta   90.00
_cell.angle_gamma   90.00
#
_symmetry.space_group_name_H-M   'P 1'
#
loop_
_entity.id
_entity.type
_entity.pdbx_description
1 polymer ?
#
loop_
_entity_poly.entity_id
_entity_poly.type
_entity_poly.pdbx_seq_one_letter_code
_entity_poly.pdbx_strand_id
1 'polypeptide(L)'
;MIVRGGTVVTAHGVEPVDIRIRNGRITEVGPNLAEDREEINATGLHVFPGGIDSHVHFNEPGRTEWETIADGSAALAAGGYTSFVDMPLNNLPVTTTVAAFDLKLETANRSSLV
;
A
#
# COMPACT_ATOMS: atom_id res chain seq x y z
N MET A 1 -1.82 4.68 -16.82
CA MET A 1 -0.49 5.02 -16.29
C MET A 1 0.49 3.96 -16.71
N ILE A 2 1.73 4.34 -16.96
CA ILE A 2 2.85 3.42 -17.21
C ILE A 2 4.00 3.73 -16.25
N VAL A 3 4.63 2.71 -15.69
CA VAL A 3 5.93 2.82 -15.00
C VAL A 3 6.99 2.33 -15.99
N ARG A 4 7.91 3.22 -16.40
CA ARG A 4 8.81 2.99 -17.53
C ARG A 4 10.28 2.94 -17.11
N GLY A 5 11.04 2.04 -17.72
CA GLY A 5 12.51 1.98 -17.59
C GLY A 5 13.02 1.47 -16.25
N GLY A 6 12.12 0.90 -15.42
CA GLY A 6 12.47 0.31 -14.14
C GLY A 6 13.01 -1.11 -14.25
N THR A 7 13.82 -1.50 -13.27
CA THR A 7 14.19 -2.90 -13.07
C THR A 7 13.13 -3.55 -12.17
N VAL A 8 12.22 -4.32 -12.76
CA VAL A 8 11.11 -4.95 -12.03
C VAL A 8 11.59 -6.20 -11.32
N VAL A 9 11.29 -6.28 -10.02
CA VAL A 9 11.65 -7.40 -9.15
C VAL A 9 10.41 -8.24 -8.89
N THR A 10 10.48 -9.53 -9.18
CA THR A 10 9.41 -10.49 -8.91
C THR A 10 9.97 -11.75 -8.26
N ALA A 11 9.07 -12.64 -7.82
CA ALA A 11 9.48 -13.98 -7.36
C ALA A 11 10.15 -14.82 -8.45
N HIS A 12 9.98 -14.47 -9.74
CA HIS A 12 10.53 -15.20 -10.88
C HIS A 12 11.88 -14.65 -11.35
N GLY A 13 12.28 -13.45 -10.91
CA GLY A 13 13.52 -12.83 -11.32
C GLY A 13 13.50 -11.31 -11.28
N VAL A 14 14.58 -10.73 -11.80
CA VAL A 14 14.83 -9.28 -11.84
C VAL A 14 15.13 -8.90 -13.28
N GLU A 15 14.28 -8.08 -13.89
CA GLU A 15 14.39 -7.75 -15.32
C GLU A 15 13.98 -6.31 -15.66
N PRO A 16 14.61 -5.66 -16.65
CA PRO A 16 14.24 -4.32 -17.10
C PRO A 16 13.00 -4.40 -18.01
N VAL A 17 11.84 -4.03 -17.48
CA VAL A 17 10.55 -4.05 -18.20
C VAL A 17 9.67 -2.88 -17.75
N ASP A 18 8.72 -2.49 -18.60
CA ASP A 18 7.71 -1.49 -18.28
C ASP A 18 6.46 -2.16 -17.70
N ILE A 19 5.71 -1.43 -16.86
CA ILE A 19 4.45 -1.89 -16.26
C ILE A 19 3.32 -0.96 -16.65
N ARG A 20 2.27 -1.48 -17.30
CA ARG A 20 1.06 -0.72 -17.66
C ARG A 20 -0.06 -0.96 -16.66
N ILE A 21 -0.63 0.13 -16.15
CA ILE A 21 -1.71 0.13 -15.16
C ILE A 21 -2.96 0.80 -15.73
N ARG A 22 -4.10 0.10 -15.64
CA ARG A 22 -5.44 0.59 -16.01
C ARG A 22 -6.40 0.29 -14.88
N ASN A 23 -7.20 1.29 -14.49
CA ASN A 23 -8.24 1.14 -13.46
C ASN A 23 -7.74 0.45 -12.18
N GLY A 24 -6.56 0.85 -11.69
CA GLY A 24 -5.94 0.29 -10.49
C GLY A 24 -5.36 -1.12 -10.65
N ARG A 25 -5.31 -1.68 -11.86
CA ARG A 25 -4.79 -3.04 -12.11
C ARG A 25 -3.62 -3.00 -13.09
N ILE A 26 -2.64 -3.85 -12.84
CA ILE A 26 -1.59 -4.17 -13.83
C ILE A 26 -2.26 -4.92 -14.97
N THR A 27 -2.09 -4.40 -16.19
CA THR A 27 -2.69 -4.95 -17.43
C THR A 27 -1.66 -5.55 -18.37
N GLU A 28 -0.41 -5.10 -18.27
CA GLU A 28 0.67 -5.57 -19.13
C GLU A 28 2.01 -5.33 -18.43
N VAL A 29 2.93 -6.28 -18.59
CA VAL A 29 4.32 -6.19 -18.15
C VAL A 29 5.17 -6.66 -19.31
N GLY A 30 6.11 -5.84 -19.76
CA GLY A 30 6.93 -6.20 -20.91
C GLY A 30 7.85 -5.07 -21.36
N PRO A 31 8.77 -5.36 -22.30
CA PRO A 31 9.72 -4.38 -22.78
C PRO A 31 9.06 -3.38 -23.74
N ASN A 32 9.49 -2.12 -23.68
CA ASN A 32 9.16 -1.08 -24.67
C ASN A 32 7.65 -0.89 -24.89
N LEU A 33 6.87 -0.84 -23.81
CA LEU A 33 5.43 -0.64 -23.94
C LEU A 33 5.15 0.76 -24.51
N ALA A 34 4.11 0.86 -25.36
CA ALA A 34 3.68 2.15 -25.92
C ALA A 34 3.36 3.19 -24.82
N GLU A 35 3.55 4.47 -25.13
CA GLU A 35 3.24 5.58 -24.23
C GLU A 35 1.79 5.56 -23.73
N ASP A 36 1.57 6.19 -22.58
CA ASP A 36 0.27 6.31 -21.95
C ASP A 36 0.04 7.74 -21.47
N ARG A 37 -1.19 8.09 -21.09
CA ARG A 37 -1.55 9.45 -20.64
C ARG A 37 -0.74 9.95 -19.43
N GLU A 38 -0.22 9.02 -18.63
CA GLU A 38 0.50 9.30 -17.40
C GLU A 38 1.67 8.33 -17.31
N GLU A 39 2.86 8.86 -17.04
CA GLU A 39 4.11 8.10 -16.98
C GLU A 39 4.88 8.40 -15.69
N ILE A 40 5.37 7.34 -15.07
CA ILE A 40 6.36 7.37 -14.00
C ILE A 40 7.68 6.88 -14.58
N ASN A 41 8.68 7.76 -14.63
CA ASN A 41 10.03 7.39 -15.06
C ASN A 41 10.78 6.70 -13.90
N ALA A 42 11.00 5.40 -14.03
CA ALA A 42 11.73 4.56 -13.08
C ALA A 42 13.15 4.22 -13.54
N THR A 43 13.72 4.98 -14.49
CA THR A 43 15.08 4.74 -15.00
C THR A 43 16.11 4.71 -13.87
N GLY A 44 16.84 3.60 -13.77
CA GLY A 44 17.85 3.39 -12.72
C GLY A 44 17.28 3.02 -11.35
N LEU A 45 15.96 2.84 -11.23
CA LEU A 45 15.28 2.42 -10.01
C LEU A 45 14.83 0.96 -10.11
N HIS A 46 14.65 0.34 -8.94
CA HIS A 46 14.00 -0.97 -8.84
C HIS A 46 12.52 -0.79 -8.52
N VAL A 47 11.68 -1.58 -9.15
CA VAL A 47 10.23 -1.58 -8.92
C VAL A 47 9.86 -2.91 -8.27
N PHE A 48 9.40 -2.84 -7.02
CA PHE A 48 8.97 -4.00 -6.24
C PHE A 48 7.44 -4.04 -6.16
N PRO A 49 6.85 -5.23 -5.90
CA PRO A 49 5.50 -5.30 -5.35
C PRO A 49 5.45 -4.50 -4.04
N GLY A 50 4.32 -3.85 -3.79
CA GLY A 50 4.11 -3.16 -2.52
C GLY A 50 4.19 -4.14 -1.35
N GLY A 51 4.84 -3.71 -0.27
CA GLY A 51 4.95 -4.50 0.95
C GLY A 51 3.58 -4.76 1.57
N ILE A 52 3.43 -5.93 2.20
CA ILE A 52 2.27 -6.29 3.02
C ILE A 52 2.77 -6.42 4.46
N ASP A 53 2.40 -5.46 5.31
CA ASP A 53 2.77 -5.52 6.73
C ASP A 53 1.70 -6.27 7.53
N SER A 54 2.01 -7.51 7.89
CA SER A 54 1.09 -8.35 8.67
C SER A 54 0.93 -7.93 10.13
N HIS A 55 1.66 -6.92 10.61
CA HIS A 55 1.69 -6.59 12.03
C HIS A 55 1.94 -5.10 12.30
N VAL A 56 0.87 -4.31 12.30
CA VAL A 56 0.93 -2.90 12.74
C VAL A 56 0.07 -2.62 13.97
N HIS A 57 0.31 -1.49 14.64
CA HIS A 57 -0.51 -0.98 15.74
C HIS A 57 -0.76 0.51 15.54
N PHE A 58 -1.85 0.86 14.86
CA PHE A 58 -2.26 2.25 14.67
C PHE A 58 -3.06 2.81 15.84
N ASN A 59 -3.57 1.97 16.75
CA ASN A 59 -4.19 2.38 18.02
C ASN A 59 -5.43 3.30 17.92
N GLU A 60 -5.92 3.56 16.71
CA GLU A 60 -7.16 4.26 16.43
C GLU A 60 -8.29 3.24 16.17
N PRO A 61 -9.48 3.40 16.76
CA PRO A 61 -9.92 4.50 17.63
C PRO A 61 -9.35 4.45 19.05
N GLY A 62 -9.35 5.59 19.73
CA GLY A 62 -9.28 5.67 21.20
C GLY A 62 -7.91 5.95 21.82
N ARG A 63 -6.79 5.57 21.20
CA ARG A 63 -5.43 5.96 21.63
C ARG A 63 -4.68 6.66 20.49
N THR A 64 -5.34 7.63 19.88
CA THR A 64 -4.86 8.38 18.71
C THR A 64 -3.65 9.25 18.98
N GLU A 65 -3.36 9.52 20.26
CA GLU A 65 -2.14 10.21 20.67
C GLU A 65 -0.88 9.33 20.55
N TRP A 66 -1.02 8.02 20.34
CA TRP A 66 0.10 7.13 20.04
C TRP A 66 0.37 7.06 18.53
N GLU A 67 -0.69 6.83 17.76
CA GLU A 67 -0.65 6.81 16.30
C GLU A 67 -2.09 6.96 15.77
N THR A 68 -2.25 7.42 14.53
CA THR A 68 -3.54 7.40 13.82
C THR A 68 -3.44 6.49 12.58
N ILE A 69 -4.58 6.05 12.05
CA ILE A 69 -4.57 5.34 10.76
C ILE A 69 -4.04 6.25 9.65
N ALA A 70 -4.36 7.54 9.66
CA ALA A 70 -3.90 8.50 8.65
C ALA A 70 -2.37 8.58 8.64
N ASP A 71 -1.77 8.85 9.80
CA ASP A 71 -0.33 9.04 9.93
C ASP A 71 0.43 7.72 9.76
N GLY A 72 -0.08 6.64 10.36
CA GLY A 72 0.51 5.30 10.25
C GLY A 72 0.48 4.75 8.82
N SER A 73 -0.63 4.92 8.09
CA SER A 73 -0.70 4.52 6.67
C SER A 73 0.16 5.41 5.76
N ALA A 74 0.33 6.69 6.09
CA ALA A 74 1.28 7.56 5.40
C ALA A 74 2.73 7.08 5.58
N ALA A 75 3.08 6.66 6.80
CA ALA A 75 4.39 6.09 7.09
C ALA A 75 4.62 4.77 6.33
N LEU A 76 3.60 3.90 6.24
CA LEU A 76 3.65 2.69 5.41
C LEU A 76 3.90 3.02 3.94
N ALA A 77 3.15 3.97 3.37
CA ALA A 77 3.33 4.40 1.98
C ALA A 77 4.75 4.91 1.73
N ALA A 78 5.29 5.74 2.63
CA ALA A 78 6.67 6.24 2.56
C ALA A 78 7.71 5.11 2.66
N GLY A 79 7.40 4.02 3.37
CA GLY A 79 8.23 2.83 3.49
C GLY A 79 8.07 1.82 2.35
N GLY A 80 7.19 2.04 1.38
CA GLY A 80 6.94 1.13 0.26
C GLY A 80 5.93 0.00 0.56
N TYR A 81 5.13 0.14 1.61
CA TYR A 81 4.03 -0.78 1.93
C TYR A 81 2.72 -0.27 1.33
N THR A 82 1.90 -1.21 0.84
CA THR A 82 0.61 -0.92 0.20
C THR A 82 -0.55 -1.66 0.87
N SER A 83 -0.30 -2.42 1.93
CA SER A 83 -1.33 -3.14 2.66
C SER A 83 -0.85 -3.44 4.07
N PHE A 84 -1.78 -3.51 5.02
CA PHE A 84 -1.47 -3.82 6.42
C PHE A 84 -2.55 -4.67 7.09
N VAL A 85 -2.17 -5.27 8.22
CA VAL A 85 -3.07 -5.91 9.19
C VAL A 85 -2.88 -5.23 10.53
N ASP A 86 -3.85 -4.40 10.92
CA ASP A 86 -3.79 -3.65 12.17
C ASP A 86 -4.30 -4.48 13.35
N MET A 87 -3.47 -4.58 14.38
CA MET A 87 -3.65 -5.51 15.48
C MET A 87 -4.87 -5.17 16.35
N PRO A 88 -5.49 -6.18 17.01
CA PRO A 88 -6.79 -5.99 17.66
C PRO A 88 -6.71 -5.33 19.05
N LEU A 89 -5.50 -5.16 19.60
CA LEU A 89 -5.25 -4.59 20.92
C LEU A 89 -4.80 -3.12 20.83
N ASN A 90 -4.72 -2.46 21.99
CA ASN A 90 -4.36 -1.05 22.19
C ASN A 90 -5.40 -0.02 21.74
N ASN A 91 -6.06 -0.21 20.59
CA ASN A 91 -7.23 0.60 20.23
C ASN A 91 -8.36 0.40 21.26
N LEU A 92 -9.17 1.43 21.47
CA LEU A 92 -10.29 1.43 22.41
C LEU A 92 -11.59 1.79 21.68
N PRO A 93 -12.61 0.90 21.67
CA PRO A 93 -12.62 -0.45 22.23
C PRO A 93 -11.69 -1.41 21.48
N VAL A 94 -11.13 -2.42 22.16
CA VAL A 94 -10.34 -3.48 21.52
C VAL A 94 -11.19 -4.25 20.51
N THR A 95 -10.57 -4.73 19.44
CA THR A 95 -11.23 -5.31 18.26
C THR A 95 -11.58 -6.79 18.47
N THR A 96 -12.43 -7.07 19.47
CA THR A 96 -12.87 -8.44 19.82
C THR A 96 -14.37 -8.66 19.66
N THR A 97 -15.10 -7.66 19.16
CA THR A 97 -16.53 -7.72 18.87
C THR A 97 -16.80 -7.17 17.46
N VAL A 98 -17.93 -7.54 16.86
CA VAL A 98 -18.35 -7.02 15.54
C VAL A 98 -18.46 -5.49 15.56
N ALA A 99 -19.07 -4.93 16.60
CA ALA A 99 -19.20 -3.47 16.73
C ALA A 99 -17.84 -2.75 16.80
N ALA A 100 -16.86 -3.32 17.52
CA ALA A 100 -15.52 -2.75 17.57
C ALA A 100 -14.77 -2.89 16.24
N PHE A 101 -14.98 -4.01 15.53
CA PHE A 101 -14.44 -4.22 14.19
C PHE A 101 -15.02 -3.21 13.19
N ASP A 102 -16.34 -3.05 13.13
CA ASP A 102 -17.01 -2.14 12.21
C ASP A 102 -16.58 -0.69 12.44
N LEU A 103 -16.44 -0.27 13.70
CA LEU A 103 -15.94 1.05 14.06
C LEU A 103 -14.51 1.29 13.56
N LYS A 104 -13.63 0.30 13.71
CA LYS A 104 -12.24 0.38 13.26
C LYS A 104 -12.15 0.38 11.74
N LEU A 105 -12.96 -0.44 11.08
CA LEU A 105 -13.05 -0.50 9.62
C LEU A 105 -13.57 0.82 9.02
N GLU A 106 -14.58 1.44 9.63
CA GLU A 106 -15.08 2.76 9.21
C GLU A 106 -13.97 3.82 9.32
N THR A 107 -13.23 3.81 10.43
CA THR A 107 -12.08 4.70 10.62
C THR A 107 -11.01 4.46 9.55
N ALA A 108 -10.71 3.20 9.25
CA ALA A 108 -9.74 2.83 8.22
C ALA A 108 -10.15 3.33 6.83
N ASN A 109 -11.41 3.09 6.42
CA ASN A 109 -11.94 3.53 5.14
C ASN A 109 -11.95 5.06 4.97
N ARG A 110 -12.04 5.80 6.08
CA ARG A 110 -12.04 7.27 6.05
C ARG A 110 -10.64 7.86 5.91
N SER A 111 -9.64 7.23 6.52
CA SER A 111 -8.35 7.88 6.79
C SER A 111 -7.14 7.19 6.17
N SER A 112 -7.22 5.91 5.76
CA SER A 112 -6.07 5.18 5.22
C SER A 112 -5.62 5.74 3.88
N LEU A 113 -4.29 5.86 3.71
CA LEU A 113 -3.64 6.22 2.46
C LEU A 113 -3.15 5.02 1.64
N VAL A 114 -3.19 3.82 2.22
CA VAL A 114 -2.86 2.55 1.57
C VAL A 114 -3.97 1.53 1.69
#